data_AF-A0ABD0BXS6-F1
#
_entry.id   AF-A0ABD0BXS6-F1
#
_cell.length_a   1.000
_cell.length_b   1.000
_cell.length_c   1.000
_cell.angle_alpha   90.00
_cell.angle_beta   90.00
_cell.angle_gamma   90.00
#
_symmetry.space_group_name_H-M   'P 1'
#
loop_
_entity.id
_entity.type
_entity.pdbx_description
1 polymer ?
#
loop_
_entity_poly.entity_id
_entity_poly.type
_entity_poly.pdbx_seq_one_letter_code
_entity_poly.pdbx_strand_id
1 'polypeptide(L)'
;MQEQEIWTPQKAAIRLTKICDTFSEIHGTERFPVNVEELSLEAAELFKWADPIVKIEPVDIKGFDGALMANESRSRWMLLYNNGLTSPGRIRFTQAHELGHYILHRLIRDEFRCSSDDMLSWEDKNIES
;
A
#
# COMPACT_ATOMS: atom_id res chain seq x y z
N MET A 1 0.04 -6.59 -27.66
CA MET A 1 0.93 -6.75 -26.51
C MET A 1 0.96 -5.39 -25.83
N GLN A 2 0.24 -5.20 -24.72
CA GLN A 2 0.33 -3.94 -23.98
C GLN A 2 1.76 -3.85 -23.45
N GLU A 3 2.46 -2.75 -23.74
CA GLU A 3 3.74 -2.47 -23.10
C GLU A 3 3.53 -2.50 -21.58
N GLN A 4 4.34 -3.28 -20.87
CA GLN A 4 4.32 -3.28 -19.42
C GLN A 4 4.74 -1.89 -18.95
N GLU A 5 3.79 -1.11 -18.41
CA GLU A 5 4.03 0.20 -17.82
C GLU A 5 5.08 0.05 -16.71
N ILE A 6 6.24 0.70 -16.86
CA ILE A 6 7.29 0.70 -15.83
C ILE A 6 6.88 1.66 -14.71
N TRP A 7 6.53 1.08 -13.58
CA TRP A 7 6.20 1.79 -12.34
C TRP A 7 7.46 2.15 -11.56
N THR A 8 7.57 3.43 -11.21
CA THR A 8 8.49 3.89 -10.16
C THR A 8 7.65 4.33 -8.94
N PRO A 9 8.22 4.38 -7.73
CA PRO A 9 7.51 4.90 -6.55
C PRO A 9 6.85 6.25 -6.80
N GLN A 10 7.56 7.17 -7.46
CA GLN A 10 7.06 8.52 -7.78
C GLN A 10 5.91 8.47 -8.78
N LYS A 11 6.00 7.64 -9.84
CA LYS A 11 4.90 7.49 -10.82
C LYS A 11 3.64 6.91 -10.18
N ALA A 12 3.79 5.89 -9.34
CA ALA A 12 2.69 5.29 -8.59
C ALA A 12 1.99 6.33 -7.70
N ALA A 13 2.77 7.04 -6.88
CA ALA A 13 2.26 8.08 -5.99
C ALA A 13 1.55 9.21 -6.74
N ILE A 14 2.14 9.69 -7.86
CA ILE A 14 1.53 10.75 -8.68
C ILE A 14 0.20 10.30 -9.26
N ARG A 15 0.10 9.07 -9.77
CA ARG A 15 -1.14 8.57 -10.37
C ARG A 15 -2.26 8.46 -9.34
N LEU A 16 -1.99 7.88 -8.16
CA LEU A 16 -2.96 7.83 -7.07
C LEU A 16 -3.39 9.23 -6.62
N THR A 17 -2.43 10.15 -6.50
CA THR A 17 -2.71 11.56 -6.14
C THR A 17 -3.68 12.19 -7.13
N LYS A 18 -3.42 12.04 -8.43
CA LYS A 18 -4.31 12.58 -9.49
C LYS A 18 -5.71 11.97 -9.44
N ILE A 19 -5.83 10.67 -9.17
CA ILE A 19 -7.14 10.01 -9.03
C ILE A 19 -7.91 10.64 -7.86
N CYS A 20 -7.26 10.78 -6.70
CA CYS A 20 -7.88 11.40 -5.53
C CYS A 20 -8.25 12.88 -5.76
N ASP A 21 -7.40 13.64 -6.46
CA ASP A 21 -7.66 15.04 -6.81
C ASP A 21 -8.90 15.15 -7.72
N THR A 22 -8.92 14.40 -8.82
CA THR A 22 -10.05 14.39 -9.76
C THR A 22 -11.35 13.94 -9.10
N PHE A 23 -11.31 12.91 -8.26
CA PHE A 23 -12.50 12.46 -7.52
C PHE A 23 -13.03 13.55 -6.59
N SER A 24 -12.15 14.19 -5.81
CA SER A 24 -12.50 15.28 -4.91
C SER A 24 -13.11 16.47 -5.67
N GLU A 25 -12.52 16.85 -6.81
CA GLU A 25 -13.01 17.94 -7.65
C GLU A 25 -14.40 17.65 -8.26
N ILE A 26 -14.63 16.44 -8.78
CA ILE A 26 -15.88 16.06 -9.44
C ILE A 26 -17.03 15.89 -8.43
N HIS A 27 -16.75 15.29 -7.27
CA HIS A 27 -17.77 14.95 -6.29
C HIS A 27 -17.92 15.97 -5.16
N GLY A 28 -17.06 17.00 -5.11
CA GLY A 28 -17.06 18.02 -4.06
C GLY A 28 -16.73 17.46 -2.67
N THR A 29 -16.01 16.33 -2.61
CA THR A 29 -15.61 15.70 -1.35
C THR A 29 -14.26 16.25 -0.87
N GLU A 30 -13.97 16.13 0.43
CA GLU A 30 -12.65 16.52 0.95
C GLU A 30 -11.53 15.66 0.36
N ARG A 31 -10.41 16.30 0.03
CA ARG A 31 -9.22 15.62 -0.52
C ARG A 31 -8.39 14.91 0.54
N PHE A 32 -8.41 15.42 1.78
CA PHE A 32 -7.60 14.93 2.88
C PHE A 32 -8.42 14.85 4.16
N PRO A 33 -8.09 13.92 5.09
CA PRO A 33 -7.07 12.89 4.96
C PRO A 33 -7.43 11.83 3.91
N VAL A 34 -6.43 11.23 3.26
CA VAL A 34 -6.65 10.13 2.32
C VAL A 34 -7.17 8.91 3.09
N ASN A 35 -8.27 8.31 2.63
CA ASN A 35 -8.73 7.01 3.11
C ASN A 35 -7.87 5.90 2.49
N VAL A 36 -6.71 5.64 3.10
CA VAL A 36 -5.74 4.68 2.57
C VAL A 36 -6.28 3.24 2.62
N GLU A 37 -7.13 2.93 3.59
CA GLU A 37 -7.77 1.63 3.73
C GLU A 37 -8.63 1.31 2.51
N GLU A 38 -9.56 2.20 2.17
CA GLU A 38 -10.43 2.06 0.99
C GLU A 38 -9.62 2.08 -0.31
N LEU A 39 -8.63 2.97 -0.41
CA LEU A 39 -7.74 3.00 -1.58
C LEU A 39 -6.99 1.68 -1.78
N SER A 40 -6.61 1.01 -0.69
CA SER A 40 -5.89 -0.25 -0.75
C SER A 40 -6.79 -1.40 -1.17
N LEU A 41 -8.03 -1.46 -0.65
CA LEU A 41 -9.03 -2.46 -1.04
C LEU A 41 -9.43 -2.33 -2.52
N GLU A 42 -9.54 -1.10 -3.03
CA GLU A 42 -9.95 -0.82 -4.41
C GLU A 42 -8.78 -0.78 -5.42
N ALA A 43 -7.53 -0.80 -4.96
CA ALA A 43 -6.35 -0.67 -5.82
C ALA A 43 -6.36 -1.66 -6.99
N ALA A 44 -6.69 -2.93 -6.73
CA ALA A 44 -6.74 -3.95 -7.76
C ALA A 44 -7.80 -3.65 -8.84
N GLU A 45 -8.96 -3.11 -8.45
CA GLU A 45 -10.01 -2.74 -9.40
C GLU A 45 -9.60 -1.51 -10.23
N LEU A 46 -8.90 -0.54 -9.62
CA LEU A 46 -8.35 0.63 -10.32
C LEU A 46 -7.30 0.24 -11.36
N PHE A 47 -6.45 -0.74 -11.05
CA PHE A 47 -5.38 -1.20 -11.93
C PHE A 47 -5.74 -2.43 -12.78
N LYS A 48 -6.95 -2.99 -12.62
CA LYS A 48 -7.42 -4.23 -13.27
C LYS A 48 -6.50 -5.42 -13.01
N TRP A 49 -6.13 -5.62 -11.75
CA TRP A 49 -5.31 -6.75 -11.29
C TRP A 49 -6.17 -7.87 -10.69
N ALA A 50 -5.70 -9.11 -10.81
CA ALA A 50 -6.46 -10.31 -10.42
C ALA A 50 -6.21 -10.74 -8.96
N ASP A 51 -5.30 -10.07 -8.26
CA ASP A 51 -4.82 -10.41 -6.93
C ASP A 51 -5.10 -9.27 -5.94
N PRO A 52 -6.37 -9.04 -5.53
CA PRO A 52 -6.73 -7.90 -4.69
C PRO A 52 -6.23 -7.99 -3.26
N ILE A 53 -6.01 -6.83 -2.62
CA ILE A 53 -6.00 -6.73 -1.16
C ILE A 53 -7.44 -6.91 -0.71
N VAL A 54 -7.72 -8.00 0.01
CA VAL A 54 -9.09 -8.34 0.44
C VAL A 54 -9.34 -8.01 1.90
N LYS A 55 -8.29 -7.67 2.64
CA LYS A 55 -8.37 -7.52 4.09
C LYS A 55 -7.27 -6.60 4.61
N ILE A 56 -7.67 -5.73 5.53
CA ILE A 56 -6.79 -4.81 6.25
C ILE A 56 -7.07 -4.99 7.73
N GLU A 57 -6.06 -5.35 8.54
CA GLU A 57 -6.28 -5.64 9.95
C GLU A 57 -5.20 -5.11 10.90
N PRO A 58 -5.61 -4.57 12.07
CA PRO A 58 -4.70 -4.33 13.18
C PRO A 58 -4.33 -5.65 13.85
N VAL A 59 -3.04 -5.85 14.10
CA VAL A 59 -2.49 -7.09 14.70
C VAL A 59 -1.40 -6.77 15.71
N ASP A 60 -1.31 -7.54 16.78
CA ASP A 60 -0.20 -7.44 17.73
C ASP A 60 1.01 -8.19 17.18
N ILE A 61 1.90 -7.46 16.51
CA ILE A 61 3.12 -8.02 15.92
C ILE A 61 4.33 -7.38 16.59
N LYS A 62 5.16 -8.20 17.23
CA LYS A 62 6.45 -7.73 17.76
C LYS A 62 7.44 -7.49 16.62
N GLY A 63 8.04 -6.31 16.62
CA GLY A 63 9.17 -5.96 15.74
C GLY A 63 8.79 -5.36 14.38
N PHE A 64 7.50 -5.27 14.05
CA PHE A 64 7.04 -4.71 12.77
C PHE A 64 5.93 -3.68 12.99
N ASP A 65 5.93 -2.62 12.18
CA ASP A 65 4.86 -1.63 12.12
C ASP A 65 3.79 -2.04 11.11
N GLY A 66 4.20 -2.64 9.98
CA GLY A 66 3.34 -3.06 8.89
C GLY A 66 3.79 -4.39 8.27
N ALA A 67 2.86 -5.05 7.59
CA ALA A 67 3.18 -6.19 6.73
C ALA A 67 2.18 -6.32 5.58
N LEU A 68 2.65 -6.85 4.46
CA LEU A 68 1.84 -7.18 3.29
C LEU A 68 2.10 -8.64 2.93
N MET A 69 1.05 -9.47 2.89
CA MET A 69 1.18 -10.92 2.69
C MET A 69 0.21 -11.45 1.64
N ALA A 70 0.74 -12.15 0.64
CA ALA A 70 -0.06 -12.92 -0.31
C ALA A 70 -0.54 -14.22 0.34
N ASN A 71 -1.70 -14.72 -0.09
CA ASN A 71 -2.07 -16.09 0.24
C ASN A 71 -1.24 -17.12 -0.55
N GLU A 72 -1.27 -18.38 -0.16
CA GLU A 72 -0.48 -19.46 -0.80
C GLU A 72 -0.67 -19.55 -2.32
N SER A 73 -1.89 -19.28 -2.82
CA SER A 73 -2.19 -19.30 -4.26
C SER A 73 -1.87 -17.99 -4.99
N ARG A 74 -1.32 -16.98 -4.30
CA ARG A 74 -1.02 -15.63 -4.83
C ARG A 74 -2.21 -14.96 -5.54
N SER A 75 -3.42 -15.28 -5.10
CA SER A 75 -4.66 -14.78 -5.71
C SER A 75 -5.28 -13.64 -4.90
N ARG A 76 -4.73 -13.31 -3.74
CA ARG A 76 -5.19 -12.22 -2.87
C ARG A 76 -4.11 -11.85 -1.86
N TRP A 77 -4.23 -10.64 -1.33
CA TRP A 77 -3.31 -10.05 -0.38
C TRP A 77 -4.02 -9.61 0.91
N MET A 78 -3.26 -9.55 1.98
CA MET A 78 -3.67 -9.00 3.27
C MET A 78 -2.67 -7.92 3.69
N LEU A 79 -3.18 -6.76 4.07
CA LEU A 79 -2.41 -5.67 4.64
C LEU A 79 -2.60 -5.69 6.16
N LEU A 80 -1.50 -5.68 6.89
CA LEU A 80 -1.49 -5.74 8.34
C LEU A 80 -0.77 -4.51 8.88
N TYR A 81 -1.22 -3.99 10.02
CA TYR A 81 -0.51 -2.94 10.75
C TYR A 81 -0.54 -3.22 12.25
N ASN A 82 0.48 -2.74 12.95
CA ASN A 82 0.64 -3.00 14.37
C ASN A 82 -0.44 -2.27 15.17
N ASN A 83 -1.22 -3.00 15.98
CA ASN A 83 -2.28 -2.44 16.82
C ASN A 83 -1.74 -1.57 17.97
N GLY A 84 -0.43 -1.62 18.25
CA GLY A 84 0.26 -0.71 19.17
C GLY A 84 0.47 0.70 18.60
N LEU A 85 0.25 0.91 17.29
CA LEU A 85 0.28 2.25 16.69
C LEU A 85 -0.95 3.04 17.13
N THR A 86 -0.75 4.14 17.86
CA THR A 86 -1.83 4.97 18.38
C THR A 86 -2.06 6.27 17.60
N SER A 87 -1.06 6.72 16.84
CA SER A 87 -1.17 7.95 16.03
C SER A 87 -1.93 7.68 14.73
N PRO A 88 -3.06 8.37 14.45
CA PRO A 88 -3.78 8.22 13.19
C PRO A 88 -2.92 8.52 11.97
N GLY A 89 -1.97 9.46 12.10
CA GLY A 89 -1.02 9.78 11.03
C GLY A 89 -0.04 8.63 10.76
N ARG A 90 0.47 7.99 11.83
CA ARG A 90 1.40 6.87 11.71
C ARG A 90 0.71 5.63 11.14
N ILE A 91 -0.53 5.35 11.55
CA ILE A 91 -1.35 4.27 10.97
C ILE A 91 -1.53 4.48 9.47
N ARG A 92 -1.98 5.67 9.04
CA ARG A 92 -2.14 5.99 7.61
C ARG A 92 -0.83 5.87 6.84
N PHE A 93 0.29 6.34 7.41
CA PHE A 93 1.60 6.21 6.78
C PHE A 93 1.99 4.74 6.58
N THR A 94 1.85 3.91 7.62
CA THR A 94 2.15 2.47 7.54
C THR A 94 1.29 1.79 6.48
N GLN A 95 -0.03 2.02 6.48
CA GLN A 95 -0.91 1.48 5.46
C GLN A 95 -0.51 1.93 4.04
N ALA A 96 -0.12 3.19 3.88
CA ALA A 96 0.28 3.74 2.57
C ALA A 96 1.61 3.15 2.08
N HIS A 97 2.52 2.86 3.01
CA HIS A 97 3.79 2.19 2.72
C HIS A 97 3.55 0.76 2.21
N GLU A 98 2.73 -0.02 2.91
CA GLU A 98 2.38 -1.38 2.47
C GLU A 98 1.61 -1.37 1.13
N LEU A 99 0.72 -0.39 0.90
CA LEU A 99 0.10 -0.19 -0.41
C LEU A 99 1.14 0.09 -1.50
N GLY A 100 2.22 0.80 -1.18
CA GLY A 100 3.37 0.98 -2.06
C GLY A 100 4.00 -0.34 -2.48
N HIS A 101 4.26 -1.24 -1.52
CA HIS A 101 4.75 -2.60 -1.82
C HIS A 101 3.79 -3.37 -2.71
N TYR A 102 2.48 -3.27 -2.48
CA TYR A 102 1.49 -3.94 -3.32
C TYR A 102 1.55 -3.45 -4.77
N ILE A 103 1.61 -2.13 -4.97
CA ILE A 103 1.61 -1.54 -6.32
C ILE A 103 2.90 -1.86 -7.07
N LEU A 104 4.05 -1.77 -6.39
CA LEU A 104 5.36 -1.84 -7.03
C LEU A 104 5.95 -3.24 -7.05
N HIS A 105 5.70 -4.05 -6.02
CA HIS A 105 6.51 -5.21 -5.69
C HIS A 105 5.72 -6.53 -5.54
N ARG A 106 4.38 -6.52 -5.69
CA ARG A 106 3.54 -7.74 -5.55
C ARG A 106 3.93 -8.91 -6.46
N LEU A 107 4.58 -8.65 -7.60
CA LEU A 107 5.04 -9.70 -8.52
C LEU A 107 6.46 -10.21 -8.22
N ILE A 108 7.15 -9.60 -7.24
CA ILE A 108 8.56 -9.86 -6.94
C ILE A 108 8.71 -10.71 -5.68
N ARG A 109 7.94 -10.41 -4.63
CA ARG A 109 7.93 -11.15 -3.35
C ARG A 109 6.49 -11.36 -2.92
N ASP A 110 6.25 -12.35 -2.06
CA ASP A 110 4.91 -12.69 -1.53
C ASP A 110 4.65 -12.09 -0.15
N GLU A 111 5.69 -11.52 0.45
CA GLU A 111 5.67 -11.06 1.82
C GLU A 111 6.61 -9.87 1.98
N PHE A 112 6.11 -8.85 2.69
CA PHE A 112 6.86 -7.69 3.17
C PHE A 112 6.55 -7.52 4.65
N ARG A 113 7.58 -7.28 5.45
CA ARG A 113 7.48 -7.06 6.89
C ARG A 113 8.34 -5.86 7.23
N CYS A 114 7.70 -4.73 7.49
CA CYS A 114 8.40 -3.46 7.60
C CYS A 114 8.39 -2.98 9.06
N SER A 115 9.58 -2.85 9.63
CA SER A 115 9.81 -2.28 10.96
C SER A 115 9.73 -0.75 10.92
N SER A 116 9.76 -0.12 12.10
CA SER A 116 9.85 1.34 12.18
C SER A 116 11.12 1.89 11.51
N ASP A 117 12.22 1.13 11.55
CA ASP A 117 13.49 1.54 10.95
C ASP A 117 13.44 1.42 9.42
N ASP A 118 12.85 0.35 8.88
CA ASP A 118 12.65 0.17 7.43
C ASP A 118 11.81 1.31 6.85
N MET A 119 10.79 1.74 7.61
CA MET A 119 9.88 2.84 7.26
C MET A 119 10.55 4.22 7.24
N LEU A 120 11.70 4.37 7.91
CA LEU A 120 12.45 5.62 8.04
C LEU A 120 13.76 5.61 7.24
N SER A 121 14.11 4.45 6.68
CA SER A 121 15.29 4.26 5.84
C SER A 121 15.13 5.00 4.52
N TRP A 122 16.09 5.86 4.20
CA TRP A 122 16.21 6.54 2.91
C TRP A 122 17.21 5.85 1.97
N GLU A 123 17.77 4.70 2.38
CA GLU A 123 18.80 3.98 1.61
C GLU A 123 18.17 2.91 0.71
N ASP A 124 18.51 2.96 -0.60
CA ASP A 124 18.19 1.99 -1.65
C ASP A 124 18.80 0.59 -1.36
N LYS A 125 18.33 -0.13 -0.33
CA LYS A 125 18.76 -1.51 -0.09
C LYS A 125 17.73 -2.50 -0.66
N ASN A 126 18.00 -2.88 -1.90
CA ASN A 126 17.61 -4.11 -2.60
C ASN A 126 16.10 -4.47 -2.65
N ILE A 127 15.24 -3.49 -2.97
CA ILE A 127 13.76 -3.56 -3.10
C ILE A 127 13.06 -2.94 -1.87
N GLU A 128 13.51 -1.73 -1.47
CA GLU A 128 13.03 -0.91 -0.34
C GLU A 128 12.82 -1.68 0.98
N SER A 129 13.90 -2.37 1.42
CA SER A 129 14.08 -3.33 2.54
C SER A 129 13.86 -4.83 2.24
#